data_AF-A0A957BZP8-F1
#
_entry.id   AF-A0A957BZP8-F1
#
_cell.length_a   1.000
_cell.length_b   1.000
_cell.length_c   1.000
_cell.angle_alpha   90.00
_cell.angle_beta   90.00
_cell.angle_gamma   90.00
#
_symmetry.space_group_name_H-M   'P 1'
#
loop_
_entity.id
_entity.type
_entity.pdbx_description
1 polymer ?
#
loop_
_entity_poly.entity_id
_entity_poly.type
_entity_poly.pdbx_seq_one_letter_code
_entity_poly.pdbx_strand_id
1 'polypeptide(L)'
;MATETHNTEETKQEISENLLIGLSMLGGSGIVLMVIAAGIGVVVADVDSGLVGLIVLIGAALLVAGIGGWVIAVRPYEHFDDINVPMDTGHHHHEEEHDEEDEHSH
;
A
#
# COMPACT_ATOMS: atom_id res chain seq x y z
N MET A 1 -0.91 -23.31 43.38
CA MET A 1 0.16 -22.56 42.72
C MET A 1 -0.18 -22.57 41.24
N ALA A 2 -0.96 -21.59 40.80
CA ALA A 2 -1.43 -21.52 39.42
C ALA A 2 -0.35 -20.86 38.57
N THR A 3 0.10 -21.58 37.55
CA THR A 3 1.07 -21.12 36.56
C THR A 3 0.40 -20.03 35.72
N GLU A 4 0.91 -18.81 35.80
CA GLU A 4 0.48 -17.71 34.93
C GLU A 4 0.94 -18.02 33.50
N THR A 5 -0.01 -18.35 32.63
CA THR A 5 0.18 -18.42 31.19
C THR A 5 0.38 -17.01 30.68
N HIS A 6 1.64 -16.61 30.47
CA HIS A 6 2.01 -15.35 29.87
C HIS A 6 1.65 -15.38 28.38
N ASN A 7 0.44 -14.93 28.05
CA ASN A 7 0.01 -14.70 26.68
C ASN A 7 0.80 -13.51 26.13
N THR A 8 1.84 -13.77 25.37
CA THR A 8 2.58 -12.77 24.61
C THR A 8 1.67 -12.30 23.48
N GLU A 9 0.99 -11.16 23.66
CA GLU A 9 0.29 -10.51 22.57
C GLU A 9 1.33 -10.03 21.55
N GLU A 10 1.47 -10.73 20.43
CA GLU A 10 2.14 -10.20 19.25
C GLU A 10 1.36 -8.96 18.79
N THR A 11 1.80 -7.79 19.22
CA THR A 11 1.28 -6.52 18.73
C THR A 11 1.72 -6.38 17.27
N LYS A 12 0.93 -6.93 16.35
CA LYS A 12 1.06 -6.66 14.91
C LYS A 12 0.90 -5.16 14.73
N GLN A 13 2.00 -4.47 14.47
CA GLN A 13 2.02 -3.01 14.34
C GLN A 13 1.27 -2.63 13.07
N GLU A 14 -0.04 -2.38 13.19
CA GLU A 14 -0.83 -1.89 12.07
C GLU A 14 -0.40 -0.48 11.69
N ILE A 15 -0.07 -0.29 10.41
CA ILE A 15 0.24 1.03 9.86
C ILE A 15 -1.03 1.86 9.93
N SER A 16 -0.94 3.06 10.47
CA SER A 16 -2.11 3.93 10.56
C SER A 16 -2.60 4.33 9.16
N GLU A 17 -3.90 4.21 8.93
CA GLU A 17 -4.54 4.63 7.68
C GLU A 17 -4.22 6.10 7.35
N ASN A 18 -4.21 6.95 8.38
CA ASN A 18 -3.85 8.36 8.27
C ASN A 18 -2.41 8.57 7.75
N LEU A 19 -1.46 7.69 8.10
CA LEU A 19 -0.10 7.77 7.59
C LEU A 19 -0.06 7.44 6.10
N LEU A 20 -0.77 6.41 5.66
CA LEU A 20 -0.85 6.04 4.24
C LEU A 20 -1.52 7.14 3.41
N ILE A 21 -2.63 7.70 3.91
CA ILE A 21 -3.29 8.86 3.31
C ILE A 21 -2.32 10.04 3.23
N GLY A 22 -1.60 10.36 4.31
CA GLY A 22 -0.61 11.44 4.32
C GLY A 22 0.50 11.26 3.28
N LEU A 23 1.06 10.05 3.16
CA LEU A 23 2.11 9.72 2.20
C LEU A 23 1.60 9.80 0.75
N SER A 24 0.39 9.33 0.48
CA SER A 24 -0.25 9.45 -0.85
C SER A 24 -0.54 10.90 -1.23
N MET A 25 -1.04 11.72 -0.30
CA MET A 25 -1.23 13.15 -0.52
C MET A 25 0.10 13.87 -0.78
N LEU A 26 1.15 13.53 -0.01
CA LEU A 26 2.49 14.09 -0.20
C LEU A 26 3.03 13.77 -1.60
N GLY A 27 3.02 12.49 -1.99
CA GLY A 27 3.49 12.07 -3.32
C GLY A 27 2.65 12.64 -4.47
N GLY A 28 1.32 12.60 -4.33
CA GLY A 28 0.38 13.15 -5.30
C GLY A 28 0.53 14.67 -5.50
N SER A 29 0.72 15.42 -4.41
CA SER A 29 0.98 16.86 -4.48
C SER A 29 2.26 17.18 -5.25
N GLY A 30 3.31 16.37 -5.10
CA GLY A 30 4.55 16.50 -5.86
C GLY A 30 4.31 16.37 -7.38
N ILE A 31 3.49 15.41 -7.79
CA ILE A 31 3.11 15.23 -9.19
C ILE A 31 2.31 16.42 -9.70
N VAL A 32 1.31 16.89 -8.95
CA VAL A 32 0.50 18.06 -9.32
C VAL A 32 1.38 19.29 -9.54
N LEU A 33 2.33 19.56 -8.64
CA LEU A 33 3.27 20.67 -8.77
C LEU A 33 4.12 20.56 -10.05
N MET A 34 4.62 19.37 -10.38
CA MET A 34 5.39 19.15 -11.60
C MET A 34 4.55 19.38 -12.86
N VAL A 35 3.29 18.95 -12.88
CA VAL A 35 2.37 19.18 -14.01
C VAL A 35 2.07 20.67 -14.19
N ILE A 36 1.82 21.40 -13.09
CA ILE A 36 1.59 22.84 -13.13
C ILE A 36 2.85 23.56 -13.63
N ALA A 37 4.02 23.21 -13.11
CA ALA A 37 5.30 23.80 -13.54
C ALA A 37 5.56 23.57 -15.04
N ALA A 38 5.30 22.36 -15.53
CA ALA A 38 5.38 22.05 -16.96
C ALA A 38 4.41 22.90 -17.80
N GLY A 39 3.15 23.04 -17.34
CA GLY A 39 2.16 23.89 -18.00
C GLY A 39 2.58 25.35 -18.09
N ILE A 40 3.08 25.92 -16.99
CA ILE A 40 3.60 27.30 -16.96
C ILE A 40 4.80 27.43 -17.91
N GLY A 41 5.73 26.47 -17.86
CA GLY A 41 6.92 26.43 -18.71
C GLY A 41 6.61 26.43 -20.21
N VAL A 42 5.46 25.89 -20.61
CA VAL A 42 5.02 25.82 -22.00
C VAL A 42 4.23 27.06 -22.43
N VAL A 43 3.36 27.59 -21.56
CA VAL A 43 2.43 28.67 -21.92
C VAL A 43 3.07 30.06 -21.82
N VAL A 44 4.02 30.26 -20.90
CA VAL A 44 4.60 31.56 -20.62
C VAL A 44 5.92 31.72 -21.36
N ALA A 45 5.96 32.66 -22.31
CA ALA A 45 7.11 32.84 -23.21
C ALA A 45 8.38 33.38 -22.53
N ASP A 46 8.25 34.10 -21.41
CA ASP A 46 9.36 34.74 -20.70
C ASP A 46 9.38 34.32 -19.22
N VAL A 47 9.31 33.01 -18.99
CA VAL A 47 9.36 32.44 -17.64
C VAL A 47 10.79 32.12 -17.22
N ASP A 48 11.12 32.42 -15.97
CA ASP A 48 12.39 32.02 -15.37
C ASP A 48 12.51 30.49 -15.30
N SER A 49 13.37 29.94 -16.15
CA SER A 49 13.65 28.50 -16.22
C SER A 49 14.23 27.93 -14.91
N GLY A 50 14.97 28.74 -14.16
CA GLY A 50 15.51 28.35 -12.86
C GLY A 50 14.41 28.18 -11.82
N LEU A 51 13.43 29.09 -11.81
CA LEU A 51 12.26 28.98 -10.93
C LEU A 51 11.40 27.76 -11.29
N VAL A 52 11.12 27.54 -12.59
CA VAL A 52 10.36 26.36 -13.04
C VAL A 52 11.09 25.07 -12.67
N GLY A 53 12.41 25.01 -12.92
CA GLY A 53 13.25 23.88 -12.55
C GLY A 53 13.25 23.60 -11.05
N LEU A 54 13.26 24.65 -10.22
CA LEU A 54 13.18 24.52 -8.77
C LEU A 54 11.82 23.94 -8.31
N ILE A 55 10.71 24.39 -8.91
CA ILE A 55 9.37 23.86 -8.59
C ILE A 55 9.29 22.37 -8.98
N VAL A 56 9.83 22.00 -10.14
CA VAL A 56 9.91 20.59 -10.57
C VAL A 56 10.75 19.77 -9.59
N LEU A 57 11.91 20.28 -9.17
CA LEU A 57 12.79 19.61 -8.22
C LEU A 57 12.11 19.40 -6.86
N ILE A 58 11.39 20.40 -6.35
CA ILE A 58 10.60 20.28 -5.12
C ILE A 58 9.51 19.22 -5.29
N GLY A 59 8.77 19.24 -6.41
CA GLY A 59 7.76 18.24 -6.70
C GLY A 59 8.33 16.82 -6.77
N ALA A 60 9.49 16.65 -7.39
CA ALA A 60 10.21 15.38 -7.45
C ALA A 60 10.67 14.92 -6.04
N ALA A 61 11.18 15.82 -5.21
CA ALA A 61 11.57 15.50 -3.84
C ALA A 61 10.38 15.06 -2.99
N LEU A 62 9.21 15.71 -3.13
CA LEU A 62 7.97 15.31 -2.46
C LEU A 62 7.49 13.93 -2.94
N LEU A 63 7.58 13.66 -4.24
CA LEU A 63 7.24 12.35 -4.80
C LEU A 63 8.15 11.24 -4.26
N VAL A 64 9.46 11.47 -4.26
CA VAL A 64 10.45 10.53 -3.70
C VAL A 64 10.23 10.31 -2.21
N ALA A 65 9.91 11.36 -1.45
CA ALA A 65 9.60 11.25 -0.02
C ALA A 65 8.30 10.46 0.23
N GLY A 66 7.26 10.68 -0.57
CA GLY A 66 6.00 9.93 -0.48
C GLY A 66 6.19 8.44 -0.78
N ILE A 67 6.86 8.12 -1.89
CA ILE A 67 7.16 6.73 -2.27
C ILE A 67 8.12 6.07 -1.27
N GLY A 68 9.21 6.75 -0.93
CA GLY A 68 10.21 6.24 0.01
C GLY A 68 9.62 6.01 1.40
N GLY A 69 8.82 6.95 1.90
CA GLY A 69 8.08 6.80 3.15
C GLY A 69 7.12 5.62 3.12
N TRP A 70 6.42 5.40 2.01
CA TRP A 70 5.54 4.24 1.82
C TRP A 70 6.31 2.92 1.83
N VAL A 71 7.44 2.83 1.11
CA VAL A 71 8.29 1.63 1.09
C VAL A 71 8.80 1.29 2.49
N ILE A 72 9.23 2.29 3.27
CA ILE A 72 9.70 2.09 4.65
C ILE A 72 8.57 1.69 5.59
N ALA A 73 7.38 2.27 5.41
CA ALA A 73 6.22 1.98 6.24
C ALA A 73 5.66 0.58 5.98
N VAL A 74 5.39 0.25 4.72
CA VAL A 74 4.75 -1.00 4.30
C VAL A 74 5.73 -2.17 4.24
N ARG A 75 7.02 -1.88 4.06
CA ARG A 75 8.10 -2.87 3.91
C ARG A 75 7.67 -4.03 3.01
N PRO A 76 7.26 -3.74 1.76
CA PRO A 76 6.68 -4.76 0.89
C PRO A 76 7.60 -5.98 0.76
N TYR A 77 8.92 -5.73 0.76
CA TYR A 77 9.98 -6.74 0.68
C TYR A 77 10.02 -7.77 1.83
N GLU A 78 9.39 -7.53 2.98
CA GLU A 78 9.36 -8.52 4.08
C GLU A 78 8.39 -9.68 3.83
N HIS A 79 7.40 -9.50 2.94
CA HIS A 79 6.35 -10.50 2.69
C HIS A 79 6.55 -11.26 1.36
N PHE A 80 7.63 -10.98 0.64
CA PHE A 80 7.95 -11.60 -0.66
C PHE A 80 8.81 -12.86 -0.57
N ASP A 81 9.14 -13.36 0.62
CA ASP A 81 10.16 -14.41 0.80
C ASP A 81 9.65 -15.63 1.59
N ASP A 82 8.57 -16.25 1.12
CA ASP A 82 8.43 -17.69 1.32
C ASP A 82 7.91 -18.38 0.05
N ILE A 83 8.81 -18.59 -0.90
CA ILE A 83 8.54 -19.37 -2.13
C ILE A 83 8.14 -20.82 -1.82
N ASN A 84 8.41 -21.30 -0.60
CA ASN A 84 8.11 -22.67 -0.19
C ASN A 84 6.74 -22.79 0.50
N VAL A 85 6.11 -21.67 0.85
CA VAL A 85 4.74 -21.64 1.35
C VAL A 85 3.84 -21.21 0.20
N PRO A 86 3.06 -22.13 -0.40
CA PRO A 86 2.05 -21.72 -1.37
C PRO A 86 1.08 -20.76 -0.68
N MET A 87 0.89 -19.56 -1.24
CA MET A 87 -0.25 -18.72 -0.86
C MET A 87 -1.50 -19.56 -1.12
N ASP A 88 -2.23 -19.92 -0.05
CA ASP A 88 -3.50 -20.62 -0.17
C ASP A 88 -4.42 -19.80 -1.07
N THR A 89 -4.53 -20.27 -2.31
CA THR A 89 -5.30 -19.62 -3.36
C THR A 89 -6.65 -20.30 -3.29
N GLY A 90 -7.46 -19.92 -2.28
CA GLY A 90 -8.70 -20.56 -1.83
C GLY A 90 -9.63 -21.06 -2.95
N HIS A 91 -9.25 -22.17 -3.55
CA HIS A 91 -10.00 -23.01 -4.47
C HIS A 91 -10.12 -24.38 -3.81
N HIS A 92 -10.52 -24.38 -2.54
CA HIS A 92 -11.03 -25.60 -1.93
C HIS A 92 -12.37 -25.91 -2.58
N HIS A 93 -12.32 -26.95 -3.38
CA HIS A 93 -13.42 -27.73 -3.93
C HIS A 93 -14.68 -27.65 -3.06
N HIS A 94 -15.81 -27.29 -3.66
CA HIS A 94 -17.11 -27.72 -3.15
C HIS A 94 -17.11 -29.25 -3.22
N GLU A 95 -16.67 -29.88 -2.13
CA GLU A 95 -16.98 -31.28 -1.88
C GLU A 95 -18.51 -31.36 -1.77
N GLU A 96 -19.08 -32.09 -2.72
CA GLU A 96 -20.50 -32.40 -2.80
C GLU A 96 -20.92 -33.18 -1.56
N GLU A 97 -21.47 -32.51 -0.54
CA GLU A 97 -22.37 -33.15 0.41
C GLU A 97 -23.70 -33.42 -0.33
N HIS A 98 -23.74 -34.54 -1.05
CA HIS A 98 -25.00 -35.19 -1.38
C HIS A 98 -25.51 -35.86 -0.10
N ASP A 99 -26.29 -35.10 0.69
CA ASP A 99 -27.19 -35.66 1.68
C ASP A 99 -28.17 -36.61 0.95
N GLU A 100 -28.04 -37.90 1.24
CA GLU A 100 -28.97 -38.93 0.81
C GLU A 100 -30.33 -38.74 1.52
N GLU A 101 -31.23 -37.99 0.88
CA GLU A 101 -32.67 -38.09 1.13
C GLU A 101 -33.16 -39.47 0.66
N ASP A 102 -33.31 -40.43 1.57
CA ASP A 102 -34.08 -41.66 1.31
C ASP A 102 -35.25 -41.79 2.29
N GLU A 103 -36.33 -41.14 1.86
CA GLU A 103 -37.70 -41.30 2.31
C GLU A 103 -38.25 -42.62 1.73
N HIS A 104 -38.31 -43.69 2.52
CA HIS A 104 -39.09 -44.87 2.16
C HIS A 104 -40.04 -45.32 3.28
N SER A 105 -41.30 -44.96 3.03
CA SER A 105 -42.52 -45.58 3.52
C SER A 105 -42.49 -47.11 3.51
N HIS A 106 -42.91 -47.74 4.62
CA HIS A 106 -43.97 -48.75 4.69
C HIS A 106 -44.19 -49.29 6.12
#